data_AF-A0A7W0FJ65-F1
#
_entry.id   AF-A0A7W0FJ65-F1
#
_cell.length_a   1.000
_cell.length_b   1.000
_cell.length_c   1.000
_cell.angle_alpha   90.00
_cell.angle_beta   90.00
_cell.angle_gamma   90.00
#
_symmetry.space_group_name_H-M   'P 1'
#
loop_
_entity.id
_entity.type
_entity.pdbx_description
1 polymer ?
#
loop_
_entity_poly.entity_id
_entity_poly.type
_entity_poly.pdbx_seq_one_letter_code
_entity_poly.pdbx_strand_id
1 'polypeptide(L)'
;MKKSLLLVVTLIVVMTMVLAACAPAAVATEAPMVEEEAPVATEAAAEEPVAAANPGLQMDTAVVAPQFFNDADYETSLAQMSLAPLNPEAPIYLQYLVENGTDISKYPEYADFAAKEAPYNICFSNAGVNNPWRVVGYVSMREQVEALRAEGMVKNFYHLDAQGNDAK
;
A
#
# COMPACT_ATOMS: atom_id res chain seq x y z
N MET A 1 50.66 -1.35 29.40
CA MET A 1 50.75 -1.40 27.93
C MET A 1 50.26 -2.72 27.31
N LYS A 2 50.47 -3.90 27.91
CA LYS A 2 50.02 -5.20 27.35
C LYS A 2 48.48 -5.41 27.25
N LYS A 3 47.70 -4.92 28.23
CA LYS A 3 46.23 -5.11 28.25
C LYS A 3 45.49 -4.30 27.18
N SER A 4 45.93 -3.07 26.93
CA SER A 4 45.37 -2.20 25.88
C SER A 4 45.71 -2.72 24.48
N LEU A 5 46.92 -3.25 24.29
CA LEU A 5 47.32 -3.90 23.03
C LEU A 5 46.49 -5.16 22.76
N LEU A 6 46.25 -5.99 23.79
CA LEU A 6 45.37 -7.17 23.67
C LEU A 6 43.95 -6.77 23.29
N LEU A 7 43.39 -5.74 23.93
CA LEU A 7 42.05 -5.22 23.65
C LEU A 7 41.89 -4.76 22.20
N VAL A 8 42.87 -4.01 21.69
CA VAL A 8 42.89 -3.51 20.30
C VAL A 8 43.01 -4.68 19.31
N VAL A 9 43.84 -5.67 19.58
CA VAL A 9 43.96 -6.86 18.71
C VAL A 9 42.67 -7.67 18.68
N THR A 10 42.00 -7.89 19.82
CA THR A 10 40.69 -8.54 19.85
C THR A 10 39.63 -7.76 19.08
N LEU A 11 39.61 -6.43 19.19
CA LEU A 11 38.64 -5.59 18.48
C LEU A 11 38.85 -5.70 16.97
N ILE A 12 40.10 -5.69 16.51
CA ILE A 12 40.45 -5.84 15.09
C ILE A 12 40.04 -7.22 14.57
N VAL A 13 40.28 -8.30 15.32
CA VAL A 13 39.87 -9.66 14.92
C VAL A 13 38.34 -9.77 14.80
N VAL A 14 37.59 -9.25 15.78
CA VAL A 14 36.12 -9.26 15.73
C VAL A 14 35.61 -8.44 14.55
N MET A 15 36.19 -7.28 14.29
CA MET A 15 35.80 -6.42 13.16
C MET A 15 36.09 -7.09 11.80
N THR A 16 37.23 -7.79 11.67
CA THR A 16 37.53 -8.56 10.44
C THR A 16 36.58 -9.74 10.21
N MET A 17 36.10 -10.39 11.28
CA MET A 17 35.11 -11.47 11.16
C MET A 17 33.72 -10.95 10.74
N VAL A 18 33.33 -9.75 11.19
CA VAL A 18 32.05 -9.13 10.78
C VAL A 18 32.07 -8.69 9.32
N LEU A 19 33.20 -8.20 8.79
CA LEU A 19 33.30 -7.83 7.37
C LEU A 19 33.28 -9.04 6.42
N ALA A 20 33.73 -10.23 6.85
CA ALA A 20 33.70 -11.45 6.05
C ALA A 20 32.29 -12.08 5.93
N ALA A 21 31.35 -11.71 6.81
CA ALA A 21 29.99 -12.24 6.82
C ALA A 21 29.02 -11.49 5.87
N CYS A 22 29.45 -10.37 5.27
CA CYS A 22 28.65 -9.57 4.32
C CYS A 22 29.01 -9.83 2.85
N ALA A 23 29.82 -10.85 2.55
CA ALA A 23 30.02 -11.29 1.18
C ALA A 23 28.77 -12.09 0.73
N PRO A 24 28.02 -11.67 -0.30
CA PRO A 24 26.94 -12.48 -0.82
C PRO A 24 27.54 -13.78 -1.36
N ALA A 25 27.08 -14.91 -0.82
CA ALA A 25 27.37 -16.21 -1.41
C ALA A 25 26.88 -16.16 -2.87
N ALA A 26 27.79 -16.36 -3.82
CA ALA A 26 27.44 -16.54 -5.21
C ALA A 26 26.58 -17.81 -5.29
N VAL A 27 25.26 -17.63 -5.34
CA VAL A 27 24.33 -18.69 -5.71
C VAL A 27 24.65 -18.98 -7.17
N ALA A 28 25.20 -20.17 -7.42
CA ALA A 28 25.29 -20.70 -8.77
C ALA A 28 23.85 -20.85 -9.28
N THR A 29 23.43 -19.93 -10.15
CA THR A 29 22.20 -20.05 -10.90
C THR A 29 22.35 -21.23 -11.85
N GLU A 30 21.88 -22.41 -11.44
CA GLU A 30 21.55 -23.44 -12.42
C GLU A 30 20.36 -22.93 -13.22
N ALA A 31 20.65 -22.54 -14.48
CA ALA A 31 19.63 -22.21 -15.44
C ALA A 31 18.71 -23.43 -15.63
N PRO A 32 17.36 -23.26 -15.65
CA PRO A 32 16.51 -24.34 -16.09
C PRO A 32 16.84 -24.60 -17.56
N MET A 33 17.15 -25.85 -17.88
CA MET A 33 17.29 -26.30 -19.26
C MET A 33 15.98 -26.02 -19.99
N VAL A 34 16.02 -25.02 -20.87
CA VAL A 34 14.98 -24.79 -21.87
C VAL A 34 15.26 -25.79 -22.97
N GLU A 35 14.35 -26.75 -23.12
CA GLU A 35 14.30 -27.67 -24.24
C GLU A 35 13.99 -26.86 -25.51
N GLU A 36 14.88 -26.98 -26.49
CA GLU A 36 14.87 -26.23 -27.74
C GLU A 36 13.80 -26.82 -28.68
N GLU A 37 12.57 -26.30 -28.60
CA GLU A 37 11.59 -26.48 -29.68
C GLU A 37 11.75 -25.37 -30.72
N ALA A 38 11.89 -25.82 -31.97
CA ALA A 38 12.14 -25.01 -33.16
C ALA A 38 11.11 -23.87 -33.36
N PRO A 39 11.50 -22.75 -34.00
CA PRO A 39 10.63 -21.60 -34.15
C PRO A 39 9.52 -21.90 -35.17
N VAL A 40 8.29 -22.09 -34.69
CA VAL A 40 7.10 -21.98 -35.53
C VAL A 40 6.89 -20.49 -35.78
N ALA A 41 7.36 -20.02 -36.93
CA ALA A 41 6.94 -18.74 -37.49
C ALA A 41 5.42 -18.76 -37.65
N THR A 42 4.72 -18.06 -36.75
CA THR A 42 3.31 -17.73 -36.95
C THR A 42 3.27 -16.22 -37.11
N GLU A 43 2.91 -15.78 -38.32
CA GLU A 43 2.65 -14.40 -38.68
C GLU A 43 1.72 -13.74 -37.67
N ALA A 44 2.03 -12.48 -37.36
CA ALA A 44 1.15 -11.59 -36.63
C ALA A 44 -0.17 -11.44 -37.38
N ALA A 45 -1.24 -12.03 -36.85
CA ALA A 45 -2.57 -11.47 -36.98
C ALA A 45 -2.83 -10.69 -35.69
N ALA A 46 -2.92 -9.37 -35.81
CA ALA A 46 -3.54 -8.55 -34.77
C ALA A 46 -5.01 -8.95 -34.70
N GLU A 47 -5.33 -9.94 -33.87
CA GLU A 47 -6.69 -10.12 -33.39
C GLU A 47 -6.93 -9.01 -32.36
N GLU A 48 -7.91 -8.15 -32.63
CA GLU A 48 -8.54 -7.37 -31.57
C GLU A 48 -8.93 -8.33 -30.44
N PRO A 49 -8.83 -7.93 -29.16
CA PRO A 49 -9.23 -8.80 -28.08
C PRO A 49 -10.73 -9.05 -28.25
N VAL A 50 -11.08 -10.22 -28.78
CA VAL A 50 -12.41 -10.77 -28.62
C VAL A 50 -12.54 -10.94 -27.12
N ALA A 51 -13.22 -10.00 -26.47
CA ALA A 51 -13.59 -10.08 -25.08
C ALA A 51 -14.17 -11.48 -24.91
N ALA A 52 -13.42 -12.37 -24.26
CA ALA A 52 -13.84 -13.74 -24.07
C ALA A 52 -15.25 -13.68 -23.49
N ALA A 53 -16.21 -14.22 -24.23
CA ALA A 53 -17.62 -14.14 -23.90
C ALA A 53 -17.86 -14.97 -22.64
N ASN A 54 -17.53 -14.39 -21.49
CA ASN A 54 -17.61 -15.04 -20.20
C ASN A 54 -19.09 -15.36 -19.97
N PRO A 55 -19.48 -16.64 -19.86
CA PRO A 55 -20.88 -17.02 -19.68
C PRO A 55 -21.51 -16.34 -18.46
N GLY A 56 -20.69 -16.03 -17.44
CA GLY A 56 -21.10 -15.27 -16.27
C GLY A 56 -21.48 -13.82 -16.57
N LEU A 57 -20.86 -13.17 -17.57
CA LEU A 57 -21.18 -11.79 -17.98
C LEU A 57 -22.42 -11.70 -18.90
N GLN A 58 -22.93 -12.84 -19.37
CA GLN A 58 -24.13 -12.91 -20.23
C GLN A 58 -25.43 -13.11 -19.43
N MET A 59 -25.34 -13.33 -18.12
CA MET A 59 -26.51 -13.52 -17.26
C MET A 59 -27.15 -12.17 -16.95
N ASP A 60 -28.48 -12.13 -16.81
CA ASP A 60 -29.19 -10.91 -16.38
C ASP A 60 -28.70 -10.41 -15.00
N THR A 61 -28.18 -11.30 -14.16
CA THR A 61 -27.56 -10.95 -12.86
C THR A 61 -26.22 -10.23 -12.99
N ALA A 62 -25.58 -10.28 -14.17
CA ALA A 62 -24.34 -9.57 -14.47
C ALA A 62 -24.58 -8.17 -15.00
N VAL A 63 -25.85 -7.76 -15.19
CA VAL A 63 -26.20 -6.36 -15.41
C VAL A 63 -25.80 -5.59 -14.16
N VAL A 64 -24.65 -4.94 -14.25
CA VAL A 64 -24.10 -4.14 -13.18
C VAL A 64 -24.97 -2.92 -13.00
N ALA A 65 -25.44 -2.71 -11.77
CA ALA A 65 -26.33 -1.61 -11.49
C ALA A 65 -25.53 -0.28 -11.60
N PRO A 66 -25.93 0.67 -12.48
CA PRO A 66 -25.13 1.86 -12.81
C PRO A 66 -24.79 2.74 -11.61
N GLN A 67 -25.54 2.61 -10.52
CA GLN A 67 -25.27 3.34 -9.27
C GLN A 67 -23.98 2.90 -8.55
N PHE A 68 -23.41 1.74 -8.88
CA PHE A 68 -22.19 1.23 -8.25
C PHE A 68 -20.98 1.24 -9.17
N PHE A 69 -21.20 1.20 -10.49
CA PHE A 69 -20.14 1.17 -11.49
C PHE A 69 -20.56 2.04 -12.67
N ASN A 70 -19.78 3.08 -12.93
CA ASN A 70 -19.93 3.92 -14.11
C ASN A 70 -18.56 4.08 -14.80
N ASP A 71 -18.59 4.33 -16.10
CA ASP A 71 -17.38 4.39 -16.92
C ASP A 71 -16.47 5.57 -16.51
N ALA A 72 -17.03 6.69 -16.05
CA ALA A 72 -16.24 7.86 -15.68
C ALA A 72 -15.34 7.59 -14.45
N ASP A 73 -15.86 6.89 -13.44
CA ASP A 73 -15.10 6.49 -12.24
C ASP A 73 -14.05 5.43 -12.59
N TYR A 74 -14.38 4.53 -13.52
CA TYR A 74 -13.43 3.53 -14.02
C TYR A 74 -12.25 4.19 -14.75
N GLU A 75 -12.52 5.09 -15.69
CA GLU A 75 -11.48 5.84 -16.41
C GLU A 75 -10.64 6.70 -15.46
N THR A 76 -11.27 7.30 -14.43
CA THR A 76 -10.54 8.03 -13.38
C THR A 76 -9.57 7.11 -12.63
N SER A 77 -10.01 5.89 -12.30
CA SER A 77 -9.18 4.90 -11.61
C SER A 77 -7.98 4.48 -12.48
N LEU A 78 -8.21 4.21 -13.76
CA LEU A 78 -7.14 3.89 -14.71
C LEU A 78 -6.13 5.03 -14.83
N ALA A 79 -6.59 6.28 -14.94
CA ALA A 79 -5.72 7.44 -14.99
C ALA A 79 -4.88 7.55 -13.70
N GLN A 80 -5.50 7.41 -12.52
CA GLN A 80 -4.82 7.50 -11.22
C GLN A 80 -3.74 6.41 -11.04
N MET A 81 -3.97 5.19 -11.54
CA MET A 81 -2.97 4.11 -11.50
C MET A 81 -1.68 4.44 -12.27
N SER A 82 -1.73 5.38 -13.21
CA SER A 82 -0.58 5.81 -14.01
C SER A 82 0.18 7.01 -13.41
N LEU A 83 -0.35 7.63 -12.35
CA LEU A 83 0.23 8.84 -11.77
C LEU A 83 1.43 8.54 -10.89
N ALA A 84 2.42 9.43 -10.94
CA ALA A 84 3.45 9.50 -9.91
C ALA A 84 2.90 10.18 -8.64
N PRO A 85 3.37 9.80 -7.44
CA PRO A 85 3.06 10.52 -6.22
C PRO A 85 3.45 11.99 -6.32
N LEU A 86 2.61 12.88 -5.78
CA LEU A 86 2.89 14.32 -5.73
C LEU A 86 4.05 14.66 -4.77
N ASN A 87 4.26 13.81 -3.78
CA ASN A 87 5.26 13.93 -2.74
C ASN A 87 6.09 12.63 -2.64
N PRO A 88 6.91 12.30 -3.67
CA PRO A 88 7.58 11.01 -3.78
C PRO A 88 8.60 10.73 -2.67
N GLU A 89 9.16 11.79 -2.07
CA GLU A 89 10.12 11.69 -0.96
C GLU A 89 9.44 11.43 0.40
N ALA A 90 8.12 11.59 0.50
CA ALA A 90 7.39 11.29 1.73
C ALA A 90 7.36 9.76 1.95
N PRO A 91 7.26 9.30 3.22
CA PRO A 91 6.96 7.91 3.50
C PRO A 91 5.73 7.45 2.71
N ILE A 92 5.75 6.22 2.17
CA ILE A 92 4.73 5.72 1.22
C ILE A 92 3.28 5.88 1.73
N TYR A 93 3.07 5.78 3.04
CA TYR A 93 1.75 5.92 3.69
C TYR A 93 1.26 7.38 3.82
N LEU A 94 2.12 8.37 3.53
CA LEU A 94 1.78 9.80 3.45
C LEU A 94 1.79 10.31 2.01
N GLN A 95 1.99 9.44 1.02
CA GLN A 95 2.02 9.83 -0.38
C GLN A 95 0.60 10.05 -0.92
N TYR A 96 0.43 11.09 -1.73
CA TYR A 96 -0.82 11.44 -2.38
C TYR A 96 -0.69 11.37 -3.89
N LEU A 97 -1.74 10.91 -4.56
CA LEU A 97 -1.83 10.88 -6.03
C LEU A 97 -2.48 12.14 -6.61
N VAL A 98 -3.28 12.86 -5.82
CA VAL A 98 -4.02 14.06 -6.23
C VAL A 98 -4.00 15.12 -5.13
N GLU A 99 -3.95 16.40 -5.51
CA GLU A 99 -3.83 17.53 -4.56
C GLU A 99 -5.13 17.83 -3.82
N ASN A 100 -6.26 17.33 -4.33
CA ASN A 100 -7.59 17.76 -3.92
C ASN A 100 -8.26 16.72 -3.01
N GLY A 101 -8.09 16.88 -1.70
CA GLY A 101 -8.95 16.21 -0.72
C GLY A 101 -10.42 16.61 -0.92
N THR A 102 -11.35 15.74 -0.55
CA THR A 102 -12.78 16.03 -0.62
C THR A 102 -13.14 17.15 0.35
N ASP A 103 -13.60 18.28 -0.19
CA ASP A 103 -14.13 19.38 0.61
C ASP A 103 -15.55 19.07 1.05
N ILE A 104 -15.68 18.69 2.33
CA ILE A 104 -16.94 18.30 2.95
C ILE A 104 -17.94 19.46 3.08
N SER A 105 -17.49 20.73 2.97
CA SER A 105 -18.39 21.89 3.06
C SER A 105 -19.37 21.97 1.89
N LYS A 106 -19.08 21.26 0.79
CA LYS A 106 -19.92 21.17 -0.41
C LYS A 106 -21.14 20.27 -0.23
N TYR A 107 -21.22 19.55 0.87
CA TYR A 107 -22.24 18.54 1.16
C TYR A 107 -23.12 19.03 2.32
N PRO A 108 -24.41 19.36 2.06
CA PRO A 108 -25.30 19.91 3.08
C PRO A 108 -25.41 19.04 4.34
N GLU A 109 -25.33 17.72 4.19
CA GLU A 109 -25.36 16.74 5.29
C GLU A 109 -24.19 16.87 6.28
N TYR A 110 -23.09 17.53 5.86
CA TYR A 110 -21.90 17.75 6.69
C TYR A 110 -21.71 19.21 7.11
N ALA A 111 -22.66 20.11 6.82
CA ALA A 111 -22.52 21.54 7.09
C ALA A 111 -22.14 21.85 8.55
N ASP A 112 -22.81 21.20 9.51
CA ASP A 112 -22.54 21.37 10.95
C ASP A 112 -21.13 20.89 11.34
N PHE A 113 -20.59 19.88 10.64
CA PHE A 113 -19.24 19.40 10.88
C PHE A 113 -18.20 20.29 10.20
N ALA A 114 -18.48 20.73 8.97
CA ALA A 114 -17.62 21.64 8.21
C ALA A 114 -17.43 23.00 8.90
N ALA A 115 -18.40 23.43 9.74
CA ALA A 115 -18.30 24.64 10.54
C ALA A 115 -17.47 24.49 11.83
N LYS A 116 -16.99 23.28 12.16
CA LYS A 116 -16.14 23.07 13.33
C LYS A 116 -14.70 23.47 13.02
N GLU A 117 -14.03 23.99 14.03
CA GLU A 117 -12.62 24.38 13.94
C GLU A 117 -11.73 23.32 14.60
N ALA A 118 -10.49 23.20 14.11
CA ALA A 118 -9.45 22.42 14.75
C ALA A 118 -9.14 22.91 16.19
N PRO A 119 -8.65 22.04 17.09
CA PRO A 119 -8.23 20.67 16.85
C PRO A 119 -9.34 19.62 17.07
N TYR A 120 -9.40 18.63 16.19
CA TYR A 120 -10.45 17.61 16.15
C TYR A 120 -10.17 16.41 17.05
N ASN A 121 -11.23 15.74 17.49
CA ASN A 121 -11.16 14.41 18.09
C ASN A 121 -11.53 13.38 17.02
N ILE A 122 -10.64 12.44 16.76
CA ILE A 122 -10.87 11.35 15.80
C ILE A 122 -11.19 10.07 16.57
N CYS A 123 -12.31 9.45 16.24
CA CYS A 123 -12.71 8.15 16.78
C CYS A 123 -12.69 7.14 15.63
N PHE A 124 -11.86 6.12 15.74
CA PHE A 124 -11.74 5.06 14.74
C PHE A 124 -12.00 3.70 15.37
N SER A 125 -12.85 2.91 14.73
CA SER A 125 -13.10 1.51 15.09
C SER A 125 -12.73 0.63 13.92
N ASN A 126 -11.93 -0.41 14.15
CA ASN A 126 -11.64 -1.43 13.15
C ASN A 126 -12.19 -2.80 13.57
N ALA A 127 -12.35 -3.70 12.58
CA ALA A 127 -12.84 -5.05 12.80
C ALA A 127 -11.89 -5.93 13.63
N GLY A 128 -10.59 -5.60 13.68
CA GLY A 128 -9.55 -6.43 14.28
C GLY A 128 -8.16 -6.02 13.82
N VAL A 129 -7.15 -6.00 14.69
CA VAL A 129 -5.72 -5.95 14.28
C VAL A 129 -5.07 -7.34 14.22
N ASN A 130 -5.88 -8.39 14.28
CA ASN A 130 -5.45 -9.79 14.25
C ASN A 130 -5.15 -10.32 12.82
N ASN A 131 -5.49 -9.56 11.77
CA ASN A 131 -5.17 -9.89 10.39
C ASN A 131 -4.13 -8.88 9.86
N PRO A 132 -3.00 -9.33 9.27
CA PRO A 132 -1.95 -8.44 8.76
C PRO A 132 -2.46 -7.35 7.80
N TRP A 133 -3.43 -7.65 6.94
CA TRP A 133 -4.04 -6.66 6.05
C TRP A 133 -4.73 -5.53 6.82
N ARG A 134 -5.41 -5.87 7.91
CA ARG A 134 -6.09 -4.89 8.78
C ARG A 134 -5.07 -4.07 9.58
N VAL A 135 -3.94 -4.67 9.95
CA VAL A 135 -2.83 -3.97 10.62
C VAL A 135 -2.23 -2.90 9.72
N VAL A 136 -1.95 -3.22 8.46
CA VAL A 136 -1.35 -2.26 7.52
C VAL A 136 -2.25 -1.03 7.35
N GLY A 137 -3.55 -1.24 7.13
CA GLY A 137 -4.50 -0.13 7.01
C GLY A 137 -4.57 0.74 8.27
N TYR A 138 -4.58 0.12 9.45
CA TYR A 138 -4.56 0.85 10.72
C TYR A 138 -3.27 1.66 10.91
N VAL A 139 -2.11 1.06 10.64
CA VAL A 139 -0.81 1.74 10.79
C VAL A 139 -0.74 2.94 9.85
N SER A 140 -1.06 2.80 8.57
CA SER A 140 -1.02 3.91 7.62
C SER A 140 -1.90 5.09 8.06
N MET A 141 -3.13 4.80 8.49
CA MET A 141 -4.03 5.84 9.00
C MET A 141 -3.49 6.48 10.29
N ARG A 142 -2.95 5.68 11.22
CA ARG A 142 -2.39 6.20 12.48
C ARG A 142 -1.23 7.16 12.21
N GLU A 143 -0.31 6.83 11.30
CA GLU A 143 0.81 7.71 10.96
C GLU A 143 0.32 9.04 10.36
N GLN A 144 -0.72 9.02 9.52
CA GLN A 144 -1.37 10.25 9.05
C GLN A 144 -1.95 11.07 10.22
N VAL A 145 -2.60 10.42 11.19
CA VAL A 145 -3.14 11.08 12.37
C VAL A 145 -2.03 11.73 13.21
N GLU A 146 -0.88 11.09 13.35
CA GLU A 146 0.28 11.67 14.05
C GLU A 146 0.85 12.89 13.31
N ALA A 147 0.95 12.84 11.98
CA ALA A 147 1.35 14.00 11.18
C ALA A 147 0.39 15.19 11.38
N LEU A 148 -0.92 14.93 11.29
CA LEU A 148 -1.96 15.95 11.51
C LEU A 148 -2.00 16.47 12.95
N ARG A 149 -1.64 15.62 13.93
CA ARG A 149 -1.48 16.05 15.33
C ARG A 149 -0.30 17.01 15.48
N ALA A 150 0.82 16.73 14.83
CA ALA A 150 2.00 17.61 14.85
C ALA A 150 1.69 18.99 14.24
N GLU A 151 0.80 19.05 13.26
CA GLU A 151 0.28 20.29 12.65
C GLU A 151 -0.79 20.99 13.52
N GLY A 152 -1.21 20.40 14.63
CA GLY A 152 -2.24 20.95 15.51
C GLY A 152 -3.68 20.73 15.02
N MET A 153 -3.90 19.91 13.99
CA MET A 153 -5.24 19.60 13.48
C MET A 153 -5.97 18.56 14.34
N VAL A 154 -5.25 17.61 14.96
CA VAL A 154 -5.85 16.54 15.77
C VAL A 154 -5.47 16.67 17.23
N LYS A 155 -6.47 16.75 18.12
CA LYS A 155 -6.28 16.76 19.57
C LYS A 155 -6.17 15.35 20.15
N ASN A 156 -7.17 14.51 19.87
CA ASN A 156 -7.25 13.15 20.41
C ASN A 156 -7.50 12.15 19.28
N PHE A 157 -6.91 10.96 19.42
CA PHE A 157 -7.20 9.81 18.58
C PHE A 157 -7.64 8.65 19.47
N TYR A 158 -8.91 8.27 19.37
CA TYR A 158 -9.49 7.14 20.06
C TYR A 158 -9.58 5.98 19.10
N HIS A 159 -8.95 4.87 19.45
CA HIS A 159 -8.97 3.64 18.66
C HIS A 159 -9.67 2.53 19.44
N LEU A 160 -10.68 1.91 18.82
CA LEU A 160 -11.36 0.73 19.34
C LEU A 160 -11.10 -0.46 18.41
N ASP A 161 -10.59 -1.54 18.99
CA ASP A 161 -10.29 -2.78 18.27
C ASP A 161 -11.32 -3.86 18.60
N ALA A 162 -12.08 -4.31 17.60
CA ALA A 162 -13.12 -5.32 17.76
C ALA A 162 -12.58 -6.77 17.93
N GLN A 163 -11.26 -6.96 17.97
CA GLN A 163 -10.57 -8.23 18.32
C GLN A 163 -10.82 -9.42 17.37
N GLY A 164 -11.54 -9.25 16.26
CA GLY A 164 -11.75 -10.29 15.26
C GLY A 164 -12.30 -11.62 15.80
N ASN A 165 -13.20 -11.55 16.78
CA ASN A 165 -13.90 -12.72 17.30
C ASN A 165 -15.19 -12.96 16.50
N ASP A 166 -15.15 -13.95 15.62
CA ASP A 166 -16.30 -14.35 14.80
C ASP A 166 -17.33 -15.21 15.57
N ALA A 167 -17.04 -15.58 16.83
CA ALA A 167 -18.00 -16.24 17.70
C ALA A 167 -18.98 -15.22 18.30
N LYS A 168 -20.03 -14.90 17.54
CA LYS A 168 -21.26 -14.28 18.05
C LYS A 168 -22.46 -15.17 17.75
#